data_AF-A0A139WN10-F1
#
_entry.id   AF-A0A139WN10-F1
#
_cell.length_a   1.000
_cell.length_b   1.000
_cell.length_c   1.000
_cell.angle_alpha   90.00
_cell.angle_beta   90.00
_cell.angle_gamma   90.00
#
_symmetry.space_group_name_H-M   'P 1'
#
loop_
_entity.id
_entity.type
_entity.pdbx_description
1 polymer ?
#
loop_
_entity_poly.entity_id
_entity_poly.type
_entity_poly.pdbx_seq_one_letter_code
_entity_poly.pdbx_strand_id
1 'polypeptide(L)' 'MSESNETRVKDAKETFQALMELSNLLCTGLDPEALSICVRLCEAGVNPEVLATVVRELQKQVATENETLKAD' A
#
# COMPACT_ATOMS: atom_id res chain seq x y z
N MET A 1 -30.70 10.19 2.63
CA MET A 1 -29.79 9.28 1.88
C MET A 1 -28.38 9.85 1.69
N SER A 2 -28.16 11.18 1.76
CA SER A 2 -26.81 11.79 1.70
C SER A 2 -25.96 11.54 2.95
N GLU A 3 -26.54 11.65 4.15
CA GLU A 3 -25.82 11.45 5.42
C GLU A 3 -25.16 10.07 5.54
N SER A 4 -25.84 9.00 5.10
CA SER A 4 -25.29 7.64 5.15
C SER A 4 -24.08 7.44 4.25
N ASN A 5 -23.93 8.23 3.18
CA ASN A 5 -22.78 8.13 2.29
C ASN A 5 -21.57 8.89 2.87
N GLU A 6 -21.81 10.04 3.48
CA GLU A 6 -20.77 10.80 4.19
C GLU A 6 -20.17 10.01 5.35
N THR A 7 -21.00 9.31 6.12
CA THR A 7 -20.51 8.41 7.19
C THR A 7 -19.60 7.31 6.64
N ARG A 8 -20.01 6.63 5.56
CA ARG A 8 -19.19 5.56 4.95
C ARG A 8 -17.85 6.05 4.44
N VAL A 9 -17.82 7.21 3.79
CA VAL A 9 -16.57 7.82 3.30
C VAL A 9 -15.65 8.19 4.46
N LYS A 10 -16.22 8.70 5.56
CA LYS A 10 -15.47 9.00 6.78
C LYS A 10 -14.88 7.74 7.41
N ASP A 11 -15.69 6.69 7.59
CA ASP A 11 -15.27 5.43 8.19
C ASP A 11 -14.16 4.74 7.37
N ALA A 12 -14.29 4.77 6.04
CA ALA A 12 -13.27 4.23 5.14
C ALA A 12 -11.94 4.99 5.26
N LYS A 13 -12.00 6.33 5.39
CA LYS A 13 -10.81 7.16 5.57
C LYS A 13 -10.13 6.89 6.91
N GLU A 14 -10.90 6.79 7.99
CA GLU A 14 -10.36 6.46 9.33
C GLU A 14 -9.72 5.06 9.33
N THR A 15 -10.37 4.09 8.70
CA THR A 15 -9.82 2.74 8.54
C THR A 15 -8.51 2.75 7.76
N PHE A 16 -8.46 3.47 6.64
CA PHE A 16 -7.25 3.57 5.84
C PHE A 16 -6.12 4.28 6.60
N GLN A 17 -6.44 5.30 7.39
CA GLN A 17 -5.47 5.99 8.23
C GLN A 17 -4.86 5.05 9.28
N ALA A 18 -5.66 4.22 9.95
CA ALA A 18 -5.16 3.21 10.86
C ALA A 18 -4.25 2.19 10.15
N LEU A 19 -4.59 1.77 8.92
CA LEU A 19 -3.73 0.90 8.13
C LEU A 19 -2.39 1.56 7.77
N MET A 20 -2.37 2.86 7.45
CA MET A 20 -1.13 3.62 7.21
C MET A 20 -0.26 3.69 8.47
N GLU A 21 -0.86 3.92 9.63
CA GLU A 21 -0.12 3.94 10.91
C GLU A 21 0.50 2.58 11.23
N LEU A 22 -0.24 1.48 11.03
CA LEU A 22 0.28 0.12 11.16
C LEU A 22 1.41 -0.16 10.16
N SER A 23 1.25 0.26 8.91
CA SER A 23 2.25 0.12 7.85
C SER A 23 3.57 0.81 8.22
N ASN A 24 3.48 2.03 8.77
CA ASN A 24 4.63 2.79 9.24
C ASN A 24 5.28 2.14 10.46
N LEU A 25 4.50 1.65 11.42
CA LEU A 25 5.02 0.98 12.61
C LEU A 25 5.78 -0.30 12.27
N LEU A 26 5.32 -1.04 11.25
CA LEU A 26 5.96 -2.25 10.75
C LEU A 26 7.07 -1.97 9.73
N CYS A 27 7.36 -0.70 9.44
CA CYS A 27 8.40 -0.27 8.51
C CYS A 27 8.28 -0.95 7.12
N THR A 28 7.06 -1.07 6.58
CA THR A 28 6.84 -1.77 5.30
C THR A 28 7.40 -1.00 4.09
N GLY A 29 7.63 0.30 4.24
CA GLY A 29 8.09 1.18 3.17
C GLY A 29 7.04 1.48 2.09
N LEU A 30 5.75 1.26 2.38
CA LEU A 30 4.65 1.58 1.47
C LEU A 30 4.17 3.03 1.67
N ASP A 31 4.11 3.78 0.58
CA ASP A 31 3.43 5.08 0.54
C ASP A 31 1.88 4.89 0.50
N PRO A 32 1.09 5.97 0.70
CA PRO A 32 -0.37 5.88 0.69
C PRO A 32 -0.97 5.34 -0.60
N GLU A 33 -0.34 5.59 -1.75
CA GLU A 33 -0.84 5.11 -3.03
C GLU A 33 -0.61 3.60 -3.16
N ALA A 34 0.60 3.14 -2.86
CA ALA A 34 0.98 1.74 -2.86
C ALA A 34 0.15 0.92 -1.86
N LEU A 35 -0.09 1.45 -0.65
CA LEU A 35 -0.93 0.78 0.34
C LEU A 35 -2.38 0.66 -0.14
N SER A 36 -2.94 1.72 -0.75
CA SER A 36 -4.28 1.71 -1.32
C SER A 36 -4.42 0.64 -2.42
N ILE A 37 -3.42 0.50 -3.29
CA ILE A 37 -3.38 -0.56 -4.29
C ILE A 37 -3.37 -1.94 -3.61
N CYS A 38 -2.53 -2.14 -2.59
CA CYS A 38 -2.46 -3.40 -1.87
C CYS A 38 -3.81 -3.77 -1.21
N VAL A 39 -4.50 -2.82 -0.60
CA VAL A 39 -5.84 -3.02 -0.02
C VAL A 39 -6.81 -3.49 -1.10
N ARG A 40 -6.87 -2.81 -2.24
CA ARG A 40 -7.78 -3.19 -3.35
C ARG A 40 -7.47 -4.56 -3.93
N LEU A 41 -6.20 -4.96 -3.99
CA LEU A 41 -5.81 -6.29 -4.44
C LEU A 41 -6.22 -7.38 -3.43
N CYS A 42 -6.04 -7.12 -2.14
CA CYS A 42 -6.51 -8.01 -1.08
C CYS A 42 -8.05 -8.14 -1.09
N GLU A 43 -8.78 -7.05 -1.29
CA GLU A 43 -10.25 -7.04 -1.44
C GLU A 43 -10.72 -7.83 -2.67
N ALA A 44 -9.90 -7.85 -3.74
CA ALA A 44 -10.14 -8.68 -4.92
C ALA A 44 -9.79 -10.18 -4.73
N GLY A 45 -9.32 -10.57 -3.54
CA GLY A 45 -8.99 -11.95 -3.20
C GLY A 45 -7.57 -12.38 -3.52
N VAL A 46 -6.65 -11.44 -3.81
CA VAL A 46 -5.23 -11.75 -3.99
C VAL A 46 -4.62 -12.18 -2.66
N ASN A 47 -3.81 -13.23 -2.68
CA ASN A 47 -3.10 -13.71 -1.49
C ASN A 47 -2.09 -12.65 -0.99
N PRO A 48 -2.21 -12.15 0.26
CA PRO A 48 -1.30 -11.14 0.83
C PRO A 48 0.17 -11.55 0.87
N GLU A 49 0.48 -12.83 1.09
CA GLU A 49 1.86 -13.35 1.16
C GLU A 49 2.56 -13.26 -0.20
N VAL A 50 1.83 -13.65 -1.26
CA VAL A 50 2.31 -13.55 -2.64
C VAL A 50 2.46 -12.09 -3.03
N LEU A 51 1.46 -11.26 -2.72
CA LEU A 51 1.50 -9.82 -3.00
C LEU A 51 2.71 -9.15 -2.35
N ALA A 52 2.97 -9.44 -1.07
CA ALA A 52 4.12 -8.90 -0.36
C ALA A 52 5.46 -9.35 -0.98
N THR A 53 5.52 -10.56 -1.51
CA THR A 53 6.70 -11.07 -2.23
C THR A 53 6.94 -10.28 -3.52
N VAL A 54 5.90 -10.07 -4.32
CA VAL A 54 5.97 -9.29 -5.57
C VAL A 54 6.37 -7.83 -5.30
N VAL A 55 5.75 -7.19 -4.32
CA VAL A 55 6.05 -5.79 -3.96
C VAL A 55 7.51 -5.61 -3.55
N ARG A 56 8.03 -6.52 -2.71
CA ARG A 56 9.44 -6.50 -2.29
C ARG A 56 10.39 -6.68 -3.47
N GLU A 57 10.05 -7.54 -4.41
CA GLU A 57 10.88 -7.78 -5.58
C GLU A 57 10.91 -6.57 -6.51
N LEU A 58 9.77 -5.92 -6.76
CA LEU A 58 9.69 -4.67 -7.53
C LEU A 58 10.50 -3.54 -6.88
N GLN A 59 10.40 -3.38 -5.55
CA GLN A 59 11.18 -2.38 -4.82
C GLN A 59 12.69 -2.60 -4.96
N LYS A 60 13.16 -3.86 -4.91
CA LYS A 60 14.57 -4.19 -5.14
C LYS A 60 15.03 -3.85 -6.55
N GLN A 61 14.24 -4.21 -7.57
CA GLN A 61 14.59 -3.93 -8.96
C GLN A 61 14.75 -2.43 -9.21
N VAL A 62 13.81 -1.62 -8.70
CA VAL A 62 13.87 -0.15 -8.80
C VAL A 62 15.08 0.40 -8.04
N ALA A 63 15.40 -0.13 -6.85
CA ALA A 63 16.57 0.29 -6.10
C ALA A 63 17.87 0.01 -6.86
N THR A 64 18.02 -1.20 -7.43
CA THR A 64 19.18 -1.59 -8.23
C THR A 64 19.31 -0.76 -9.50
N GLU A 65 18.21 -0.52 -10.22
CA GLU A 65 18.22 0.31 -11.43
C GLU A 65 18.69 1.75 -11.13
N ASN A 66 18.20 2.34 -10.05
CA ASN A 66 18.62 3.67 -9.61
C ASN A 66 20.09 3.73 -9.16
N GLU A 67 20.66 2.63 -8.68
CA GLU A 67 22.09 2.54 -8.36
C GLU A 67 22.93 2.48 -9.64
N THR A 68 22.50 1.71 -10.65
CA THR A 68 23.21 1.64 -11.94
C THR A 68 23.23 2.97 -12.67
N LEU A 69 22.13 3.74 -12.64
CA LEU A 69 22.04 5.07 -13.27
C LEU A 69 22.91 6.15 -12.59
N LYS A 70 23.39 5.93 -11.36
CA LYS A 70 24.27 6.86 -10.65
C LYS A 70 25.75 6.55 -10.81
N ALA A 71 26.07 5.38 -11.38
CA ALA A 71 27.45 4.91 -11.54
C ALA A 71 28.09 5.33 -12.88
N ASP A 72 27.28 5.87 -13.81
CA ASP A 72 27.71 6.49 -15.08
C ASP A 72 27.73 8.03 -14.99
#